data_AF-A0A943QFW5-F1
#
_entry.id   AF-A0A943QFW5-F1
#
_cell.length_a   1.000
_cell.length_b   1.000
_cell.length_c   1.000
_cell.angle_alpha   90.00
_cell.angle_beta   90.00
_cell.angle_gamma   90.00
#
_symmetry.space_group_name_H-M   'P 1'
#
loop_
_entity.id
_entity.type
_entity.pdbx_description
1 polymer ?
#
loop_
_entity_poly.entity_id
_entity_poly.type
_entity_poly.pdbx_seq_one_letter_code
_entity_poly.pdbx_strand_id
1 'polypeptide(L)'
;MEKLIRVIKDFIKCIFVGSCISFGIIVIVGIISLLVSKFDWRQSLEVVRSAILIIGSLGIVLGALLILKKRKEKELQFKEQWQKKYSVFSYRIVVIVDSFIIILYGGVIDWLIMSFIH
;
A
#
# COMPACT_ATOMS: atom_id res chain seq x y z
N MET A 1 25.52 6.86 12.62
CA MET A 1 24.57 7.77 11.93
C MET A 1 24.28 7.37 10.47
N GLU A 2 25.27 7.00 9.66
CA GLU A 2 25.06 6.67 8.23
C GLU A 2 24.06 5.53 7.93
N LYS A 3 23.99 4.51 8.79
CA LYS A 3 23.01 3.43 8.65
C LYS A 3 21.57 3.93 8.87
N LEU A 4 21.38 4.81 9.86
CA LEU A 4 20.08 5.42 10.15
C LEU A 4 19.59 6.28 8.98
N ILE A 5 20.48 7.09 8.39
CA ILE A 5 20.15 7.93 7.23
C ILE A 5 19.70 7.07 6.04
N ARG A 6 20.36 5.93 5.79
CA ARG A 6 19.97 4.99 4.74
C ARG A 6 18.61 4.35 4.99
N VAL A 7 18.33 3.96 6.23
CA VAL A 7 17.01 3.43 6.64
C VAL A 7 15.91 4.47 6.41
N ILE A 8 16.13 5.71 6.86
CA ILE A 8 15.16 6.80 6.67
C ILE A 8 14.92 7.06 5.18
N LYS A 9 15.98 7.07 4.36
CA LYS A 9 15.86 7.29 2.92
C LYS A 9 15.03 6.19 2.23
N ASP A 10 15.23 4.94 2.62
CA ASP A 10 14.45 3.81 2.10
C ASP A 10 12.99 3.88 2.59
N PHE A 11 12.76 4.28 3.84
CA PHE A 11 11.42 4.47 4.37
C PHE A 11 10.64 5.58 3.64
N ILE A 12 11.27 6.73 3.39
CA ILE A 12 10.67 7.82 2.61
C ILE A 12 10.30 7.36 1.20
N LYS A 13 11.14 6.55 0.56
CA LYS A 13 10.81 5.95 -0.75
C LYS A 13 9.59 5.05 -0.67
N CYS A 14 9.46 4.23 0.38
CA CYS A 14 8.28 3.40 0.59
C CYS A 14 7.03 4.28 0.78
N ILE A 15 7.11 5.36 1.56
CA ILE A 15 6.01 6.34 1.68
C ILE A 15 5.59 6.84 0.30
N PHE A 16 6.54 7.30 -0.51
CA PHE A 16 6.22 7.81 -1.85
C PHE A 16 5.57 6.75 -2.75
N VAL A 17 6.11 5.53 -2.77
CA VAL A 17 5.58 4.41 -3.57
C VAL A 17 4.19 4.00 -3.09
N GLY A 18 4.02 3.77 -1.78
CA GLY A 18 2.74 3.44 -1.16
C GLY A 18 1.69 4.52 -1.40
N SER A 19 2.06 5.80 -1.31
CA SER A 19 1.18 6.93 -1.66
C SER A 19 0.77 6.92 -3.14
N CYS A 20 1.70 6.67 -4.07
CA CYS A 20 1.37 6.56 -5.50
C CYS A 20 0.41 5.40 -5.78
N ILE A 21 0.63 4.24 -5.17
CA ILE A 21 -0.26 3.07 -5.31
C ILE A 21 -1.65 3.40 -4.76
N SER A 22 -1.71 3.98 -3.56
CA SER A 22 -2.96 4.38 -2.92
C SER A 22 -3.74 5.37 -3.78
N PHE A 23 -3.05 6.40 -4.29
CA PHE A 23 -3.66 7.39 -5.17
C PHE A 23 -4.22 6.76 -6.45
N GLY A 24 -3.48 5.84 -7.07
CA GLY A 24 -3.95 5.08 -8.24
C GLY A 24 -5.23 4.29 -7.95
N ILE A 25 -5.28 3.60 -6.80
CA ILE A 25 -6.47 2.85 -6.36
C ILE A 25 -7.64 3.81 -6.14
N ILE A 26 -7.44 4.90 -5.41
CA ILE A 26 -8.48 5.91 -5.11
C ILE A 26 -9.09 6.45 -6.41
N VAL A 27 -8.25 6.84 -7.38
CA VAL A 27 -8.72 7.41 -8.64
C VAL A 27 -9.46 6.37 -9.48
N ILE A 28 -8.88 5.19 -9.68
CA ILE A 28 -9.48 4.16 -10.54
C ILE A 28 -10.79 3.66 -9.94
N VAL A 29 -10.77 3.25 -8.67
CA VAL A 29 -11.96 2.73 -7.98
C VAL A 29 -13.00 3.83 -7.80
N GLY A 30 -12.57 5.06 -7.49
CA GLY A 30 -13.46 6.20 -7.33
C GLY A 30 -14.20 6.57 -8.60
N ILE A 31 -13.51 6.62 -9.75
CA ILE A 31 -14.15 6.88 -11.05
C ILE A 31 -15.14 5.77 -11.40
N ILE A 32 -14.72 4.50 -11.30
CA ILE A 32 -15.59 3.35 -11.61
C ILE A 32 -16.81 3.36 -10.71
N SER A 33 -16.62 3.57 -9.40
CA SER A 33 -17.71 3.56 -8.43
C SER A 33 -18.68 4.73 -8.63
N LEU A 34 -18.20 5.92 -8.98
CA LEU A 34 -19.08 7.05 -9.32
C LEU A 34 -19.96 6.77 -10.54
N LEU A 35 -19.39 6.16 -11.58
CA LEU A 35 -20.14 5.81 -12.79
C LEU A 35 -21.23 4.76 -12.49
N VAL A 36 -20.92 3.76 -11.67
CA VAL A 36 -21.86 2.70 -11.28
C VAL A 36 -22.96 3.23 -10.34
N SER A 37 -22.59 4.12 -9.42
CA SER A 37 -23.49 4.66 -8.38
C SER A 37 -24.31 5.87 -8.83
N LYS A 38 -24.37 6.17 -10.14
CA LYS A 38 -25.06 7.34 -10.70
C LYS A 38 -24.64 8.66 -10.04
N PHE A 39 -23.34 8.83 -9.79
CA PHE A 39 -22.74 9.99 -9.13
C PHE A 39 -23.08 10.17 -7.63
N ASP A 40 -23.51 9.11 -6.93
CA ASP A 40 -23.55 9.12 -5.47
C ASP A 40 -22.13 9.11 -4.88
N TRP A 41 -21.72 10.26 -4.34
CA TRP A 41 -20.40 10.43 -3.74
C TRP A 41 -20.21 9.65 -2.44
N ARG A 42 -21.28 9.44 -1.66
CA ARG A 42 -21.22 8.70 -0.38
C ARG A 42 -20.96 7.22 -0.66
N GLN A 43 -21.74 6.64 -1.57
CA GLN A 43 -21.55 5.26 -1.99
C GLN A 43 -20.16 5.06 -2.64
N SER A 44 -19.70 6.05 -3.42
CA SER A 44 -18.36 5.96 -4.02
C SER A 44 -17.23 5.92 -2.99
N LEU A 45 -17.26 6.80 -1.99
CA LEU A 45 -16.27 6.82 -0.92
C LEU A 45 -16.24 5.50 -0.12
N GLU A 46 -17.40 4.91 0.14
CA GLU A 46 -17.53 3.61 0.82
C GLU A 46 -16.87 2.46 0.05
N VAL A 47 -17.06 2.46 -1.27
CA VAL A 47 -16.41 1.46 -2.15
C VAL A 47 -14.91 1.68 -2.21
N VAL A 48 -14.45 2.93 -2.30
CA VAL A 48 -13.02 3.26 -2.29
C VAL A 48 -12.37 2.85 -0.96
N ARG A 49 -13.00 3.16 0.18
CA ARG A 49 -12.55 2.71 1.51
C ARG A 49 -12.36 1.20 1.54
N SER A 50 -13.41 0.48 1.13
CA SER A 50 -13.42 -0.98 1.15
C SER A 50 -12.31 -1.56 0.26
N ALA A 51 -12.14 -1.04 -0.96
CA ALA A 51 -11.11 -1.51 -1.88
C ALA A 51 -9.70 -1.30 -1.32
N ILE A 52 -9.41 -0.13 -0.75
CA ILE A 52 -8.09 0.18 -0.18
C ILE A 52 -7.77 -0.71 1.01
N LEU A 53 -8.73 -0.91 1.93
CA LEU A 53 -8.53 -1.77 3.10
C LEU A 53 -8.31 -3.24 2.70
N ILE A 54 -9.05 -3.73 1.70
CA ILE A 54 -8.87 -5.09 1.17
C ILE A 54 -7.50 -5.23 0.51
N ILE A 55 -7.12 -4.32 -0.40
CA ILE A 55 -5.85 -4.37 -1.12
C ILE A 55 -4.66 -4.26 -0.15
N GLY A 56 -4.73 -3.31 0.78
CA GLY A 56 -3.70 -3.12 1.81
C GLY A 56 -3.55 -4.36 2.69
N SER A 57 -4.66 -4.95 3.13
CA SER A 57 -4.63 -6.16 3.98
C SER A 57 -4.10 -7.38 3.23
N LEU A 58 -4.49 -7.58 1.96
CA LEU A 58 -3.93 -8.61 1.08
C LEU A 58 -2.43 -8.43 0.88
N GLY A 59 -1.97 -7.19 0.76
CA GLY A 59 -0.54 -6.86 0.67
C GLY A 59 0.24 -7.25 1.93
N ILE A 60 -0.32 -7.03 3.13
CA ILE A 60 0.28 -7.51 4.39
C ILE A 60 0.36 -9.03 4.42
N VAL A 61 -0.73 -9.72 4.06
CA VAL A 61 -0.75 -11.19 4.01
C VAL A 61 0.31 -11.71 3.04
N LEU A 62 0.42 -11.10 1.86
CA LEU A 62 1.47 -11.43 0.89
C LEU A 62 2.86 -11.20 1.48
N GLY A 63 3.09 -10.07 2.15
CA GLY A 63 4.34 -9.78 2.84
C GLY A 63 4.71 -10.84 3.88
N ALA A 64 3.73 -11.27 4.69
CA ALA A 64 3.91 -12.34 5.68
C ALA A 64 4.25 -13.69 5.02
N LEU A 65 3.54 -14.06 3.94
CA LEU A 65 3.84 -15.28 3.18
C LEU A 65 5.27 -15.26 2.60
N LEU A 66 5.72 -14.10 2.10
CA LEU A 66 7.09 -13.94 1.59
C LEU A 66 8.14 -14.07 2.70
N ILE A 67 7.83 -13.70 3.94
CA ILE A 67 8.69 -13.95 5.10
C ILE A 67 8.72 -15.44 5.45
N LEU A 68 7.57 -16.11 5.46
CA LEU A 68 7.44 -17.54 5.80
C LEU A 68 8.02 -18.48 4.74
N LYS A 69 8.17 -18.02 3.50
CA LYS A 69 8.77 -18.77 2.39
C LYS A 69 10.14 -19.35 2.79
N LYS A 70 10.28 -20.68 2.77
CA LYS A 70 11.49 -21.40 3.19
C LYS A 70 12.70 -21.00 2.35
N ARG A 71 13.88 -20.85 2.98
CA ARG A 71 15.16 -20.48 2.32
C ARG A 71 15.60 -21.40 1.18
N LYS A 72 15.04 -22.61 1.04
CA LYS A 72 15.36 -23.56 -0.04
C LYS A 72 14.60 -23.29 -1.34
N GLU A 73 13.59 -22.42 -1.32
CA GLU A 73 12.89 -22.02 -2.54
C GLU A 73 13.65 -20.91 -3.27
N LYS A 74 13.69 -20.97 -4.60
CA LYS A 74 14.36 -19.97 -5.43
C LYS A 74 13.94 -18.56 -4.98
N GLU A 75 14.94 -17.73 -4.68
CA GLU A 75 14.72 -16.31 -4.46
C GLU A 75 14.07 -15.71 -5.71
N LEU A 76 13.24 -14.68 -5.51
CA LEU A 76 12.62 -13.98 -6.63
C LEU A 76 13.71 -13.48 -7.58
N GLN A 77 13.53 -13.73 -8.89
CA GLN A 77 14.51 -13.38 -9.93
C GLN A 77 14.89 -11.90 -9.97
N PHE A 78 14.11 -11.04 -9.30
CA PHE A 78 14.29 -9.59 -9.26
C PHE A 78 14.99 -9.07 -7.98
N LYS A 79 15.53 -9.94 -7.13
CA LYS A 79 16.22 -9.52 -5.88
C LYS A 79 17.36 -8.53 -6.15
N GLU A 80 18.13 -8.73 -7.22
CA GLU A 80 19.23 -7.84 -7.60
C GLU A 80 18.75 -6.45 -8.03
N GLN A 81 17.64 -6.37 -8.77
CA GLN A 81 17.03 -5.09 -9.13
C GLN A 81 16.51 -4.36 -7.89
N TRP A 82 16.04 -5.10 -6.89
CA TRP A 82 15.56 -4.53 -5.64
C TRP A 82 16.69 -3.94 -4.80
N GLN A 83 17.82 -4.64 -4.70
CA GLN A 83 19.02 -4.17 -4.00
C GLN A 83 19.65 -2.93 -4.64
N LYS A 84 19.39 -2.67 -5.93
CA LYS A 84 19.76 -1.41 -6.58
C LYS A 84 18.86 -0.24 -6.18
N LYS A 85 17.60 -0.50 -5.81
CA LYS A 85 16.60 0.54 -5.52
C LYS A 85 16.52 0.90 -4.03
N TYR A 86 16.72 -0.09 -3.15
CA TYR A 86 16.71 0.04 -1.70
C TYR A 86 18.06 -0.35 -1.11
N SER A 87 18.61 0.49 -0.23
CA SER A 87 19.94 0.29 0.35
C SER A 87 19.95 -0.68 1.53
N VAL A 88 18.83 -0.80 2.25
CA VAL A 88 18.71 -1.55 3.49
C VAL A 88 17.46 -2.44 3.48
N PHE A 89 16.35 -1.97 2.91
CA PHE A 89 15.10 -2.71 2.95
C PHE A 89 15.10 -3.89 1.97
N SER A 90 14.70 -5.07 2.48
CA SER A 90 14.41 -6.21 1.62
C SER A 90 13.04 -6.06 0.97
N TYR A 91 12.82 -6.69 -0.19
CA TYR A 91 11.52 -6.65 -0.88
C TYR A 91 10.35 -7.07 0.01
N ARG A 92 10.57 -8.00 0.94
CA ARG A 92 9.56 -8.47 1.90
C ARG A 92 9.11 -7.34 2.83
N ILE A 93 10.08 -6.58 3.36
CA ILE A 93 9.83 -5.45 4.24
C ILE A 93 9.13 -4.33 3.47
N VAL A 94 9.59 -4.03 2.25
CA VAL A 94 8.96 -2.98 1.42
C VAL A 94 7.49 -3.30 1.15
N VAL A 95 7.16 -4.54 0.76
CA VAL A 95 5.76 -4.95 0.55
C VAL A 95 4.93 -4.71 1.80
N ILE A 96 5.43 -5.04 3.00
CA ILE A 96 4.71 -4.82 4.25
C ILE A 96 4.53 -3.32 4.53
N VAL A 97 5.59 -2.52 4.38
CA VAL A 97 5.55 -1.08 4.65
C VAL A 97 4.61 -0.37 3.67
N ASP A 98 4.70 -0.66 2.39
CA ASP A 98 3.82 -0.10 1.36
C ASP A 98 2.36 -0.48 1.62
N SER A 99 2.11 -1.73 2.00
CA SER A 99 0.77 -2.20 2.37
C SER A 99 0.21 -1.50 3.60
N PHE A 100 1.06 -1.23 4.60
CA PHE A 100 0.69 -0.47 5.78
C PHE A 100 0.32 0.98 5.42
N ILE A 101 1.08 1.61 4.53
CA ILE A 101 0.77 2.96 4.02
C ILE A 101 -0.59 2.96 3.31
N ILE A 102 -0.87 1.95 2.46
CA ILE A 102 -2.17 1.81 1.79
C ILE A 102 -3.31 1.73 2.83
N ILE A 103 -3.14 0.94 3.89
CA ILE A 103 -4.14 0.84 4.97
C ILE A 103 -4.33 2.19 5.68
N LEU A 104 -3.25 2.96 5.91
CA LEU A 104 -3.36 4.29 6.51
C LEU A 104 -4.24 5.22 5.67
N TYR A 105 -4.13 5.19 4.33
CA TYR A 105 -5.05 5.93 3.46
C TYR A 105 -6.51 5.45 3.62
N GLY A 106 -6.72 4.15 3.78
CA GLY A 106 -8.04 3.60 4.09
C GLY A 106 -8.61 4.15 5.40
N GLY A 107 -7.77 4.25 6.44
CA GLY A 107 -8.14 4.88 7.71
C GLY A 107 -8.43 6.38 7.61
N VAL A 108 -7.69 7.11 6.76
CA VAL A 108 -7.97 8.53 6.48
C VAL A 108 -9.34 8.67 5.79
N ILE A 109 -9.66 7.80 4.83
CA ILE A 109 -10.96 7.84 4.16
C ILE A 109 -12.09 7.47 5.12
N ASP A 110 -11.87 6.49 6.00
CA ASP A 110 -12.82 6.13 7.05
C ASP A 110 -13.10 7.30 7.99
N TRP A 111 -12.06 8.02 8.40
CA TRP A 111 -12.19 9.25 9.19
C TRP A 111 -12.95 10.35 8.45
N LEU A 112 -12.70 10.53 7.14
CA LEU A 112 -13.46 11.48 6.32
C LEU A 112 -14.94 11.09 6.23
N ILE A 113 -15.26 9.81 6.06
CA ILE A 113 -16.65 9.33 6.04
C ILE A 113 -17.33 9.65 7.38
N MET A 114 -16.70 9.30 8.51
CA MET A 114 -17.25 9.58 9.84
C MET A 114 -17.44 11.08 10.10
N SER A 115 -16.55 11.93 9.57
CA SER A 115 -16.58 13.38 9.83
C SER A 115 -17.53 14.16 8.93
N PHE A 116 -17.86 13.67 7.73
CA PHE A 116 -18.63 14.41 6.73
C PHE A 116 -19.97 13.77 6.32
N ILE A 117 -20.18 12.49 6.62
CA ILE A 117 -21.36 11.72 6.14
C ILE A 117 -22.36 11.42 7.27
N HIS A 118 -21.92 11.48 8.53
CA HIS A 118 -22.78 11.56 9.71
C HIS A 118 -23.01 13.01 10.15
#